data_AF-A0A5C1Y9S8-F1
#
_entry.id   AF-A0A5C1Y9S8-F1
#
_cell.length_a   1.000
_cell.length_b   1.000
_cell.length_c   1.000
_cell.angle_alpha   90.00
_cell.angle_beta   90.00
_cell.angle_gamma   90.00
#
_symmetry.space_group_name_H-M   'P 1'
#
loop_
_entity.id
_entity.type
_entity.pdbx_description
1 polymer ?
#
loop_
_entity_poly.entity_id
_entity_poly.type
_entity_poly.pdbx_seq_one_letter_code
_entity_poly.pdbx_strand_id
1 'polypeptide(L)'
;MADLRVDYDRLGELHRNLELAVTAMSRETETSIDVAIAVGDARLGVAANSFRDSWDKHRLDIRDRLQWLRDSVGNIHDQLSGTDTELAKGLTAPPASGASNRPQAV
;
A
#
# COMPACT_ATOMS: atom_id res chain seq x y z
N MET A 1 11.74 26.52 5.37
CA MET A 1 10.85 25.77 4.47
C MET A 1 11.32 24.34 4.54
N ALA A 2 10.47 23.41 4.98
CA ALA A 2 10.85 21.99 5.03
C ALA A 2 11.04 21.52 3.59
N ASP A 3 12.29 21.23 3.23
CA ASP A 3 12.63 20.56 1.99
C ASP A 3 11.98 19.18 2.04
N LEU A 4 10.89 19.00 1.30
CA LEU A 4 10.16 17.74 1.16
C LEU A 4 11.01 16.81 0.31
N ARG A 5 12.12 16.36 0.89
CA ARG A 5 12.98 15.36 0.29
C ARG A 5 12.25 14.02 0.43
N VAL A 6 11.56 13.62 -0.63
CA VAL A 6 10.84 12.36 -0.70
C VAL A 6 11.87 11.23 -0.61
N ASP A 7 11.85 10.50 0.51
CA ASP A 7 12.70 9.33 0.72
C ASP A 7 11.99 8.11 0.10
N TYR A 8 12.28 7.88 -1.19
CA TYR A 8 11.70 6.77 -1.96
C TYR A 8 12.05 5.41 -1.36
N ASP A 9 13.20 5.28 -0.69
CA ASP A 9 13.61 4.03 -0.05
C ASP A 9 12.71 3.69 1.14
N ARG A 10 12.38 4.69 1.98
CA ARG A 10 11.42 4.53 3.09
C ARG A 10 10.01 4.26 2.62
N LEU A 11 9.56 4.89 1.53
CA LEU A 11 8.26 4.60 0.91
C LEU A 11 8.19 3.17 0.39
N GLY A 12 9.25 2.70 -0.26
CA GLY A 12 9.38 1.31 -0.70
C GLY A 12 9.42 0.32 0.47
N GLU A 13 10.11 0.65 1.56
CA GLU A 13 10.13 -0.16 2.78
C GLU A 13 8.75 -0.25 3.44
N LEU A 14 8.04 0.87 3.56
CA LEU A 14 6.68 0.91 4.08
C LEU A 14 5.75 0.03 3.24
N HIS A 15 5.82 0.10 1.91
CA HIS A 15 5.01 -0.73 1.02
C HIS A 15 5.26 -2.23 1.25
N ARG A 16 6.54 -2.66 1.33
CA ARG A 16 6.90 -4.05 1.63
C ARG A 16 6.41 -4.51 3.01
N ASN A 17 6.54 -3.65 4.02
CA ASN A 17 6.05 -3.96 5.36
C ASN A 17 4.52 -4.13 5.38
N LEU A 18 3.80 -3.33 4.60
CA LEU A 18 2.34 -3.47 4.43
C LEU A 18 1.98 -4.76 3.68
N GLU A 19 2.73 -5.17 2.67
CA GLU A 19 2.55 -6.47 2.00
C GLU A 19 2.72 -7.66 2.95
N LEU A 20 3.73 -7.61 3.82
CA LEU A 20 3.94 -8.63 4.85
C LEU A 20 2.76 -8.67 5.82
N ALA A 21 2.28 -7.51 6.28
CA ALA A 21 1.15 -7.41 7.18
C ALA A 21 -0.15 -7.94 6.56
N VAL A 22 -0.44 -7.60 5.30
CA VAL A 22 -1.59 -8.14 4.55
C VAL A 22 -1.48 -9.67 4.41
N THR A 23 -0.28 -10.18 4.12
CA THR A 23 -0.03 -11.62 3.98
C THR A 23 -0.25 -12.36 5.30
N ALA A 24 0.27 -11.83 6.40
CA ALA A 24 0.06 -12.39 7.74
C ALA A 24 -1.43 -12.41 8.11
N MET A 25 -2.14 -11.31 7.83
CA MET A 25 -3.58 -11.24 8.05
C MET A 25 -4.37 -12.16 7.13
N SER A 26 -3.82 -12.59 5.99
CA SER A 26 -4.49 -13.50 5.05
C SER A 26 -4.26 -14.99 5.38
N ARG A 27 -3.19 -15.31 6.12
CA ARG A 27 -2.83 -16.67 6.53
C ARG A 27 -3.32 -17.00 7.94
N GLU A 28 -4.58 -17.38 8.10
CA GLU A 28 -5.05 -18.31 9.14
C GLU A 28 -6.57 -18.45 9.09
N THR A 29 -7.06 -19.70 9.06
CA THR A 29 -8.26 -20.15 9.81
C THR A 29 -8.44 -21.66 9.60
N GLU A 30 -7.74 -22.48 10.40
CA GLU A 30 -8.09 -23.91 10.54
C GLU A 30 -8.10 -24.37 12.02
N THR A 31 -7.52 -23.59 12.93
CA THR A 31 -7.21 -23.98 14.32
C THR A 31 -8.37 -23.95 15.33
N SER A 32 -9.59 -23.57 14.94
CA SER A 32 -10.66 -23.25 15.91
C SER A 32 -11.78 -24.29 16.05
N ILE A 33 -11.87 -25.29 15.16
CA ILE A 33 -12.84 -26.39 15.33
C ILE A 33 -12.54 -27.16 16.63
N ASP A 34 -11.27 -27.24 17.00
CA ASP A 34 -10.83 -28.03 18.14
C ASP A 34 -11.19 -27.42 19.50
N VAL A 35 -11.21 -26.10 19.67
CA VAL A 35 -11.39 -25.51 21.02
C VAL A 35 -12.81 -25.72 21.56
N ALA A 36 -13.84 -25.54 20.73
CA ALA A 36 -15.23 -25.76 21.16
C ALA A 36 -15.53 -27.25 21.45
N ILE A 37 -14.90 -28.16 20.70
CA ILE A 37 -15.03 -29.61 20.90
C ILE A 37 -14.21 -30.07 22.10
N ALA A 38 -12.99 -29.56 22.28
CA ALA A 38 -12.06 -29.97 23.34
C ALA A 38 -12.48 -29.56 24.75
N VAL A 39 -13.24 -28.47 24.88
CA VAL A 39 -13.65 -27.94 26.19
C VAL A 39 -14.79 -28.75 26.84
N GLY A 40 -15.62 -29.43 26.05
CA GLY A 40 -16.74 -30.25 26.57
C GLY A 40 -17.89 -29.47 27.24
N ASP A 41 -17.83 -28.14 27.28
CA ASP A 41 -18.87 -27.25 27.81
C ASP A 41 -19.53 -26.46 26.67
N ALA A 42 -20.85 -26.62 26.53
CA ALA A 42 -21.63 -26.01 25.46
C ALA A 42 -21.65 -24.47 25.51
N ARG A 43 -21.60 -23.86 26.69
CA ARG A 43 -21.62 -22.39 26.84
C ARG A 43 -20.27 -21.80 26.43
N LEU A 44 -19.17 -22.44 26.83
CA LEU A 44 -17.84 -22.01 26.44
C LEU A 44 -17.60 -22.26 24.94
N GLY A 45 -18.15 -23.33 24.36
CA GLY A 45 -18.17 -23.53 22.91
C GLY A 45 -18.90 -22.42 22.14
N VAL A 46 -20.07 -21.98 22.61
CA VAL A 46 -20.80 -20.84 22.01
C VAL A 46 -20.01 -19.53 22.14
N ALA A 47 -19.38 -19.28 23.29
CA ALA A 47 -18.55 -18.10 23.50
C ALA A 47 -17.30 -18.10 22.61
N ALA A 48 -16.63 -19.25 22.46
CA ALA A 48 -15.47 -19.43 21.58
C ALA A 48 -15.84 -19.20 20.11
N ASN A 49 -16.98 -19.73 19.66
CA ASN A 49 -17.50 -19.49 18.31
C ASN A 49 -17.84 -18.01 18.08
N SER A 50 -18.48 -17.36 19.05
CA SER A 50 -18.82 -15.93 18.94
C SER A 50 -17.57 -15.05 18.89
N PHE A 51 -16.56 -15.37 19.69
CA PHE A 51 -15.26 -14.71 19.63
C PHE A 51 -14.59 -14.92 18.27
N ARG A 52 -14.57 -16.15 17.75
CA ARG A 52 -14.01 -16.47 16.42
C ARG A 52 -14.68 -15.66 15.32
N ASP A 53 -16.00 -15.65 15.26
CA ASP A 53 -16.73 -14.94 14.20
C ASP A 53 -16.51 -13.43 14.28
N SER A 54 -16.40 -12.90 15.50
CA SER A 54 -16.05 -11.49 15.70
C SER A 54 -14.60 -11.22 15.28
N TRP A 55 -13.66 -12.04 15.72
CA TRP A 55 -12.25 -11.94 15.37
C TRP A 55 -12.02 -12.02 13.86
N ASP A 56 -12.69 -12.96 13.19
CA ASP A 56 -12.59 -13.13 11.74
C ASP A 56 -13.04 -11.87 11.00
N LYS A 57 -14.19 -11.30 11.38
CA LYS A 57 -14.67 -10.03 10.82
C LYS A 57 -13.69 -8.88 11.04
N HIS A 58 -13.16 -8.73 12.26
CA HIS A 58 -12.22 -7.66 12.58
C HIS A 58 -10.88 -7.85 11.83
N ARG A 59 -10.38 -9.08 11.74
CA ARG A 59 -9.17 -9.42 10.97
C ARG A 59 -9.36 -9.09 9.49
N LEU A 60 -10.51 -9.41 8.91
CA LEU A 60 -10.83 -9.07 7.51
C LEU A 60 -10.89 -7.55 7.30
N ASP A 61 -11.52 -6.79 8.20
CA ASP A 61 -11.53 -5.32 8.13
C ASP A 61 -10.12 -4.72 8.23
N ILE A 62 -9.28 -5.24 9.13
CA ILE A 62 -7.88 -4.83 9.25
C ILE A 62 -7.11 -5.14 7.96
N ARG A 63 -7.27 -6.34 7.40
CA ARG A 63 -6.64 -6.74 6.14
C ARG A 63 -7.03 -5.78 5.01
N ASP A 64 -8.30 -5.46 4.88
CA ASP A 64 -8.80 -4.61 3.79
C ASP A 64 -8.26 -3.18 3.91
N ARG A 65 -8.19 -2.65 5.13
CA ARG A 65 -7.54 -1.36 5.41
C ARG A 65 -6.04 -1.38 5.09
N LEU A 66 -5.33 -2.45 5.43
CA LEU A 66 -3.91 -2.60 5.13
C LEU A 66 -3.65 -2.72 3.61
N GLN A 67 -4.52 -3.42 2.88
CA GLN A 67 -4.47 -3.48 1.42
C GLN A 67 -4.66 -2.09 0.81
N TRP A 68 -5.68 -1.36 1.25
CA TRP A 68 -5.92 0.00 0.78
C TRP A 68 -4.72 0.92 1.06
N LEU A 69 -4.12 0.81 2.25
CA LEU A 69 -2.96 1.62 2.63
C LEU A 69 -1.74 1.27 1.77
N ARG A 70 -1.49 -0.02 1.54
CA ARG A 70 -0.42 -0.50 0.67
C ARG A 70 -0.55 0.08 -0.74
N ASP A 71 -1.73 -0.02 -1.32
CA ASP A 71 -2.01 0.43 -2.69
C ASP A 71 -1.86 1.95 -2.79
N SER A 72 -2.33 2.68 -1.77
CA SER A 72 -2.16 4.14 -1.68
C SER A 72 -0.69 4.54 -1.61
N VAL A 73 0.12 3.86 -0.80
CA VAL A 73 1.57 4.12 -0.69
C VAL A 73 2.29 3.82 -2.00
N GLY A 74 1.93 2.73 -2.70
CA GLY A 74 2.48 2.42 -4.01
C GLY A 74 2.16 3.50 -5.04
N ASN A 75 0.90 3.95 -5.10
CA ASN A 75 0.48 5.01 -6.01
C ASN A 75 1.22 6.34 -5.74
N ILE A 76 1.38 6.71 -4.46
CA ILE A 76 2.12 7.92 -4.06
C ILE A 76 3.57 7.83 -4.52
N HIS A 77 4.22 6.69 -4.31
CA HIS A 77 5.59 6.45 -4.75
C HIS A 77 5.72 6.62 -6.27
N ASP A 78 4.84 6.01 -7.05
CA ASP A 78 4.89 6.04 -8.52
C ASP A 78 4.62 7.45 -9.07
N GLN A 79 3.66 8.18 -8.51
CA GLN A 79 3.37 9.56 -8.90
C GLN A 79 4.53 10.50 -8.60
N LEU A 80 5.16 10.36 -7.42
CA LEU A 80 6.31 11.18 -7.05
C LEU A 80 7.53 10.87 -7.90
N SER A 81 7.81 9.59 -8.19
CA SER A 81 8.92 9.18 -9.06
C SER A 81 8.73 9.64 -10.51
N GLY A 82 7.50 9.52 -11.02
CA GLY A 82 7.14 10.03 -12.35
C GLY A 82 7.30 11.54 -12.46
N THR A 83 6.83 12.30 -11.45
CA THR A 83 6.97 13.75 -11.41
C THR A 83 8.44 14.18 -11.38
N ASP A 84 9.26 13.53 -10.54
CA ASP A 84 10.70 13.82 -10.46
C ASP A 84 11.42 13.54 -11.79
N THR A 85 11.08 12.43 -12.44
CA THR A 85 11.62 12.08 -13.76
C THR A 85 11.28 13.12 -14.81
N GLU A 86 10.04 13.62 -14.85
CA GLU A 86 9.62 14.66 -15.80
C GLU A 86 10.30 16.01 -15.52
N LEU A 87 10.49 16.37 -14.25
CA LEU A 87 11.25 17.56 -13.86
C LEU A 87 12.72 17.44 -14.29
N ALA A 88 13.35 16.29 -14.06
CA ALA A 88 14.72 16.02 -14.48
C ALA A 88 14.88 16.08 -16.00
N LYS A 89 13.92 15.52 -16.76
CA LYS A 89 13.88 15.64 -18.24
C LYS A 89 13.74 17.09 -18.68
N GLY A 90 12.85 17.86 -18.05
CA GLY A 90 12.64 19.27 -18.39
C GLY A 90 13.88 20.14 -18.14
N LEU A 91 14.66 19.82 -17.10
CA LEU A 91 15.92 20.51 -16.77
C LEU A 91 17.10 20.08 -17.64
N THR A 92 17.08 18.86 -18.18
CA THR A 92 18.13 18.33 -19.07
C THR A 92 17.82 18.55 -20.55
N ALA A 93 16.58 18.94 -20.88
CA ALA A 93 16.19 19.31 -22.23
C ALA A 93 17.00 20.54 -22.70
N PRO A 94 17.68 20.48 -23.87
CA PRO A 94 18.31 21.65 -24.46
C PRO A 94 17.26 22.76 -24.63
N PRO A 95 17.62 24.05 -24.48
CA PRO A 95 16.70 25.13 -24.81
C PRO A 95 16.23 24.90 -26.23
N ALA A 96 14.91 24.79 -26.43
CA ALA A 96 14.32 24.61 -27.74
C ALA A 96 14.92 25.66 -28.67
N SER A 97 15.79 25.23 -29.57
CA SER A 97 16.43 26.09 -30.55
C SER A 97 15.32 26.85 -31.25
N GLY A 98 15.22 28.14 -30.95
CA GLY A 98 14.25 29.02 -31.56
C GLY A 98 14.41 28.87 -33.06
N ALA A 99 13.40 28.28 -33.70
CA ALA A 99 13.28 28.24 -35.14
C ALA A 99 13.22 29.71 -35.59
N SER A 100 14.39 30.24 -35.96
CA SER A 100 14.55 31.53 -36.60
C SER A 100 13.90 31.40 -37.98
N ASN A 101 12.58 31.58 -37.99
CA ASN A 101 11.76 31.75 -39.17
C ASN A 101 12.12 33.13 -39.75
N ARG A 102 13.28 33.21 -40.43
CA ARG A 102 13.61 34.38 -41.26
C ARG A 102 12.69 34.33 -42.48
N PRO A 103 11.78 35.30 -42.68
CA PRO A 103 11.08 35.41 -43.94
C PRO A 103 12.12 35.70 -45.04
N GLN A 104 12.21 34.82 -46.04
CA GLN A 104 12.98 35.12 -47.24
C GLN A 104 12.30 36.29 -47.94
N ALA A 105 12.99 37.43 -47.98
CA ALA A 105 12.57 38.59 -48.73
C ALA A 105 13.18 38.53 -50.14
N VAL A 106 12.26 38.53 -51.12
CA VAL A 106 12.33 38.97 -52.53
C VAL A 106 13.31 38.25 -53.46
#